data_AF-A0A0P9UT76-F1
#
_entry.id   AF-A0A0P9UT76-F1
#
_cell.length_a   1.000
_cell.length_b   1.000
_cell.length_c   1.000
_cell.angle_alpha   90.00
_cell.angle_beta   90.00
_cell.angle_gamma   90.00
#
_symmetry.space_group_name_H-M   'P 1'
#
loop_
_entity.id
_entity.type
_entity.pdbx_description
1 polymer ?
#
loop_
_entity_poly.entity_id
_entity_poly.type
_entity_poly.pdbx_seq_one_letter_code
_entity_poly.pdbx_strand_id
1 'polypeptide(L)'
;MVTSAWHLANAVKEPHMHQTISQRRAILEGLRQRCTLSTAEFYDKVGRENPAALPRFTVVPNGNNEFGIVERSSGTVRGVLRGHSAACRAAEQLEAKPVHHSSIATHMLRWTAAIATGFVLFALYGAS
;
A
#
# COMPACT_ATOMS: atom_id res chain seq x y z
N MET A 1 -5.64 -30.53 -52.85
CA MET A 1 -6.54 -29.46 -52.34
C MET A 1 -7.07 -29.70 -50.92
N VAL A 2 -7.10 -30.93 -50.39
CA VAL A 2 -7.70 -31.25 -49.07
C VAL A 2 -6.85 -30.77 -47.87
N THR A 3 -5.53 -30.62 -48.04
CA THR A 3 -4.59 -30.25 -46.96
C THR A 3 -4.69 -28.79 -46.52
N SER A 4 -5.05 -27.87 -47.41
CA SER A 4 -5.13 -26.44 -47.08
C SER A 4 -6.36 -26.10 -46.23
N ALA A 5 -7.49 -26.78 -46.48
CA ALA A 5 -8.73 -26.59 -45.72
C ALA A 5 -8.62 -27.08 -44.27
N TRP A 6 -7.91 -28.19 -44.03
CA TRP A 6 -7.65 -28.72 -42.69
C TRP A 6 -6.75 -27.79 -41.85
N HIS A 7 -5.75 -27.18 -42.47
CA HIS A 7 -4.88 -26.23 -41.78
C HIS A 7 -5.60 -24.94 -41.36
N LEU A 8 -6.50 -24.41 -42.20
CA LEU A 8 -7.30 -23.24 -41.86
C LEU A 8 -8.34 -23.55 -40.78
N ALA A 9 -8.96 -24.74 -40.80
CA ALA A 9 -9.88 -25.15 -39.75
C ALA A 9 -9.19 -25.29 -38.39
N ASN A 10 -7.98 -25.87 -38.35
CA ASN A 10 -7.19 -25.92 -37.12
C ASN A 10 -6.71 -24.54 -36.68
N ALA A 11 -6.24 -23.70 -37.62
CA ALA A 11 -5.78 -22.34 -37.31
C ALA A 11 -6.89 -21.37 -36.89
N VAL A 12 -8.17 -21.65 -37.18
CA VAL A 12 -9.32 -20.90 -36.64
C VAL A 12 -9.75 -21.44 -35.26
N LYS A 13 -9.62 -22.75 -35.04
CA LYS A 13 -10.00 -23.40 -33.79
C LYS A 13 -9.02 -23.13 -32.64
N GLU A 14 -7.72 -23.13 -32.93
CA GLU A 14 -6.62 -22.87 -31.99
C GLU A 14 -6.63 -21.46 -31.34
N PRO A 15 -6.76 -20.33 -32.08
CA PRO A 15 -6.74 -18.99 -31.47
C PRO A 15 -7.98 -18.72 -30.61
N HIS A 16 -9.13 -19.28 -30.98
CA HIS A 16 -10.39 -19.05 -30.28
C HIS A 16 -10.43 -19.71 -28.89
N MET A 17 -9.86 -20.92 -28.76
CA MET A 17 -9.75 -21.60 -27.47
C MET A 17 -8.74 -20.88 -26.54
N HIS A 18 -7.66 -20.31 -27.08
CA HIS A 18 -6.69 -19.58 -26.27
C HIS A 18 -7.24 -18.24 -25.73
N GLN A 19 -7.97 -17.49 -26.57
CA GLN A 19 -8.58 -16.22 -26.17
C GLN A 19 -9.69 -16.38 -25.10
N THR A 20 -10.48 -17.45 -25.20
CA THR A 20 -11.52 -17.72 -24.19
C THR A 20 -10.93 -18.11 -22.83
N ILE A 21 -9.78 -18.81 -22.80
CA ILE A 21 -9.07 -19.12 -21.55
C ILE A 21 -8.46 -17.86 -20.93
N SER A 22 -7.80 -17.00 -21.73
CA SER A 22 -7.21 -15.76 -21.21
C SER A 22 -8.27 -14.80 -20.68
N GLN A 23 -9.41 -14.66 -21.37
CA GLN A 23 -10.54 -13.84 -20.93
C GLN A 23 -11.11 -14.35 -19.59
N ARG A 24 -11.28 -15.66 -19.42
CA ARG A 24 -11.75 -16.25 -18.16
C ARG A 24 -10.75 -16.00 -17.01
N ARG A 25 -9.44 -16.08 -17.28
CA ARG A 25 -8.41 -15.76 -16.29
C ARG A 25 -8.47 -14.30 -15.87
N ALA A 26 -8.57 -13.37 -16.82
CA ALA A 26 -8.69 -11.94 -16.54
C ALA A 26 -9.96 -11.62 -15.72
N ILE A 27 -11.10 -12.25 -16.04
CA ILE A 27 -12.34 -12.09 -15.26
C ILE A 27 -12.15 -12.62 -13.84
N LEU A 28 -11.56 -13.82 -13.69
CA LEU A 28 -11.32 -14.42 -12.38
C LEU A 28 -10.35 -13.57 -11.54
N GLU A 29 -9.31 -13.04 -12.15
CA GLU A 29 -8.37 -12.12 -11.50
C GLU A 29 -9.07 -10.83 -11.05
N GLY A 30 -9.91 -10.24 -11.90
CA GLY A 30 -10.71 -9.08 -11.53
C GLY A 30 -11.68 -9.36 -10.38
N LEU A 31 -12.32 -10.54 -10.36
CA LEU A 31 -13.18 -10.96 -9.25
C LEU A 31 -12.38 -11.18 -7.96
N ARG A 32 -11.21 -11.80 -8.06
CA ARG A 32 -10.30 -11.97 -6.91
C ARG A 32 -9.87 -10.63 -6.33
N GLN A 33 -9.49 -9.67 -7.17
CA GLN A 33 -9.13 -8.33 -6.74
C GLN A 33 -10.27 -7.65 -5.97
N ARG A 34 -11.50 -7.73 -6.49
CA ARG A 34 -12.68 -7.17 -5.81
C ARG A 34 -12.97 -7.86 -4.48
N CYS A 35 -12.82 -9.18 -4.41
CA CYS A 35 -13.00 -9.94 -3.17
C CYS A 35 -11.97 -9.54 -2.11
N THR A 36 -10.70 -9.39 -2.49
CA THR A 36 -9.65 -8.91 -1.57
C THR A 36 -9.94 -7.50 -1.07
N LEU A 37 -10.37 -6.59 -1.95
CA LEU A 37 -10.70 -5.22 -1.59
C LEU A 37 -11.91 -5.16 -0.64
N SER A 38 -12.99 -5.87 -0.98
CA SER A 38 -14.18 -5.95 -0.12
C SER A 38 -13.88 -6.56 1.24
N THR A 39 -12.96 -7.54 1.31
CA THR A 39 -12.52 -8.13 2.58
C THR A 39 -11.78 -7.08 3.42
N ALA A 40 -10.87 -6.32 2.83
CA ALA A 40 -10.16 -5.25 3.54
C ALA A 40 -11.13 -4.18 4.07
N GLU A 41 -12.07 -3.72 3.24
CA GLU A 41 -13.09 -2.74 3.65
C GLU A 41 -14.03 -3.28 4.75
N PHE A 42 -14.35 -4.58 4.73
CA PHE A 42 -15.15 -5.19 5.79
C PHE A 42 -14.44 -5.12 7.14
N TYR A 43 -13.17 -5.51 7.19
CA TYR A 43 -12.38 -5.46 8.42
C TYR A 43 -12.22 -4.03 8.94
N ASP A 44 -12.00 -3.06 8.03
CA ASP A 44 -11.95 -1.64 8.36
C ASP A 44 -13.26 -1.15 9.02
N LYS A 45 -14.42 -1.50 8.44
CA LYS A 45 -15.74 -1.14 9.00
C LYS A 45 -16.06 -1.82 10.33
N VAL A 46 -15.58 -3.04 10.54
CA VAL A 46 -15.76 -3.79 11.79
C VAL A 46 -14.80 -3.30 12.87
N GLY A 47 -13.85 -2.41 12.52
CA GLY A 47 -12.84 -1.90 13.45
C GLY A 47 -11.87 -3.00 13.91
N ARG A 48 -11.70 -4.04 13.09
CA ARG A 48 -10.76 -5.14 13.34
C ARG A 48 -9.67 -5.14 12.30
N GLU A 49 -8.45 -5.42 12.72
CA GLU A 49 -7.34 -5.57 11.80
C GLU A 49 -7.59 -6.77 10.87
N ASN A 50 -7.40 -6.55 9.58
CA ASN A 50 -7.54 -7.61 8.59
C ASN A 50 -6.44 -8.66 8.83
N PRO A 51 -6.77 -9.94 9.06
CA PRO A 51 -5.77 -10.99 9.29
C PRO A 51 -4.89 -11.25 8.06
N ALA A 52 -5.33 -10.86 6.87
CA ALA A 52 -4.54 -10.89 5.64
C ALA A 52 -3.74 -9.59 5.41
N ALA A 53 -3.98 -8.52 6.19
CA ALA A 53 -3.15 -7.34 6.15
C ALA A 53 -1.81 -7.68 6.81
N LEU A 54 -0.78 -7.52 5.99
CA LEU A 54 0.56 -7.92 6.32
C LEU A 54 1.13 -6.88 7.32
N PRO A 55 1.68 -7.28 8.49
CA PRO A 55 2.15 -6.34 9.54
C PRO A 55 3.10 -5.27 9.01
N ARG A 56 2.96 -4.02 9.47
CA ARG A 56 3.70 -2.88 8.90
C ARG A 56 5.19 -2.95 9.22
N PHE A 57 5.53 -3.53 10.36
CA PHE A 57 6.89 -3.76 10.79
C PHE A 57 7.17 -5.25 10.88
N THR A 58 8.29 -5.67 10.29
CA THR A 58 8.76 -7.05 10.36
C THR A 58 10.03 -7.11 11.20
N VAL A 59 10.09 -8.09 12.09
CA VAL A 59 11.27 -8.37 12.90
C VAL A 59 12.17 -9.32 12.14
N VAL A 60 13.36 -8.85 11.74
CA VAL A 60 14.35 -9.64 11.00
C VAL A 60 15.55 -9.93 11.91
N PRO A 61 15.95 -11.19 12.10
CA PRO A 61 17.14 -11.52 12.87
C PRO A 61 18.41 -11.05 12.13
N ASN A 62 19.31 -10.36 12.83
CA ASN A 62 20.56 -9.81 12.29
C ASN A 62 21.82 -10.56 12.81
N GLY A 63 21.63 -11.67 13.53
CA GLY A 63 22.69 -12.39 14.21
C GLY A 63 22.99 -11.84 15.61
N ASN A 64 23.76 -12.58 16.41
CA ASN A 64 24.23 -12.15 17.75
C ASN A 64 23.12 -11.68 18.72
N ASN A 65 21.95 -12.32 18.68
CA ASN A 65 20.73 -11.95 19.43
C ASN A 65 20.18 -10.55 19.13
N GLU A 66 20.54 -9.98 17.98
CA GLU A 66 20.05 -8.70 17.51
C GLU A 66 18.95 -8.90 16.47
N PHE A 67 17.90 -8.09 16.59
CA PHE A 67 16.71 -8.14 15.76
C PHE A 67 16.45 -6.73 15.22
N GLY A 68 16.49 -6.59 13.90
CA GLY A 68 16.15 -5.36 13.21
C GLY A 68 14.64 -5.25 13.03
N ILE A 69 14.07 -4.09 13.35
CA ILE A 69 12.69 -3.76 13.00
C ILE A 69 12.71 -3.05 11.66
N VAL A 70 12.20 -3.73 10.63
CA VAL A 70 12.18 -3.23 9.26
C VAL A 70 10.76 -2.80 8.90
N GLU A 71 10.61 -1.56 8.43
CA GLU A 71 9.35 -1.10 7.87
C GLU A 71 9.15 -1.73 6.48
N ARG A 72 8.03 -2.44 6.28
CA ARG A 72 7.81 -3.21 5.04
C ARG A 72 7.73 -2.33 3.78
N SER A 73 7.14 -1.14 3.88
CA SER A 73 6.93 -0.25 2.73
C SER A 73 8.20 0.45 2.27
N SER A 74 9.08 0.83 3.20
CA SER A 74 10.31 1.58 2.91
C SER A 74 11.55 0.69 2.88
N GLY A 75 11.50 -0.51 3.47
CA GLY A 75 12.67 -1.36 3.67
C GLY A 75 13.65 -0.79 4.71
N THR A 76 13.30 0.33 5.36
CA THR A 76 14.20 1.02 6.29
C THR A 76 14.19 0.33 7.64
N VAL A 77 15.40 0.07 8.17
CA VAL A 77 15.60 -0.42 9.53
C VAL A 77 15.35 0.73 10.50
N ARG A 78 14.25 0.66 11.27
CA ARG A 78 13.88 1.68 12.26
C ARG A 78 14.68 1.58 13.55
N GLY A 79 15.25 0.41 13.82
CA GLY A 79 16.11 0.17 14.97
C GLY A 79 16.53 -1.29 15.05
N VAL A 80 17.65 -1.54 15.73
CA VAL A 80 18.15 -2.88 16.04
C VAL A 80 18.06 -3.06 17.54
N LEU A 81 17.30 -4.06 17.99
CA LEU A 81 17.11 -4.36 19.40
C LEU A 81 17.75 -5.70 19.74
N ARG A 82 18.32 -5.80 20.95
CA ARG A 82 18.77 -7.07 21.50
C ARG A 82 17.61 -7.82 22.17
N GLY A 83 17.44 -9.08 21.80
CA GLY A 83 16.41 -9.96 22.33
C GLY A 83 15.10 -9.92 21.54
N HIS A 84 14.54 -11.11 21.30
CA HIS A 84 13.35 -11.30 20.47
C HIS A 84 12.10 -10.63 21.07
N SER A 85 11.88 -10.79 22.37
CA SER A 85 10.72 -10.22 23.08
C SER A 85 10.72 -8.69 23.07
N ALA A 86 11.90 -8.07 23.16
CA ALA A 86 12.05 -6.61 23.09
C ALA A 86 11.73 -6.10 21.68
N ALA A 87 12.22 -6.80 20.64
CA ALA A 87 11.94 -6.46 19.26
C ALA A 87 10.45 -6.60 18.91
N CYS A 88 9.79 -7.67 19.37
CA CYS A 88 8.35 -7.85 19.17
C CYS A 88 7.52 -6.75 19.88
N ARG A 89 7.84 -6.41 21.13
CA ARG A 89 7.17 -5.30 21.83
C ARG A 89 7.38 -3.95 21.15
N ALA A 90 8.58 -3.70 20.66
CA ALA A 90 8.88 -2.47 19.94
C ALA A 90 8.16 -2.39 18.58
N ALA A 91 8.03 -3.52 17.87
CA ALA A 91 7.22 -3.59 16.66
C ALA A 91 5.74 -3.31 16.96
N GLU A 92 5.18 -3.94 17.99
CA GLU A 92 3.79 -3.72 18.43
C GLU A 92 3.52 -2.25 18.83
N GLN A 93 4.45 -1.60 19.54
CA GLN A 93 4.34 -0.17 19.86
C GLN A 93 4.41 0.74 18.63
N LEU A 94 5.18 0.36 17.62
CA LEU A 94 5.27 1.09 16.36
C LEU A 94 4.02 0.89 15.50
N GLU A 95 3.36 -0.27 15.59
CA GLU A 95 2.06 -0.53 14.95
C GLU A 95 0.92 0.20 15.66
N ALA A 96 0.94 0.24 16.99
CA ALA A 96 -0.05 0.95 17.80
C ALA A 96 0.02 2.48 17.63
N LYS A 97 1.15 3.03 17.20
CA LYS A 97 1.25 4.45 16.87
C LYS A 97 0.51 4.71 15.55
N PRO A 98 -0.58 5.50 15.56
CA PRO A 98 -1.24 5.87 14.32
C PRO A 98 -0.23 6.59 13.44
N VAL A 99 -0.24 6.28 12.14
CA VAL A 99 0.56 7.04 11.17
C VAL A 99 0.08 8.46 11.25
N HIS A 100 0.88 9.31 11.88
CA HIS A 100 0.66 10.73 11.76
C HIS A 100 0.98 11.08 10.32
N HIS A 101 -0.02 10.99 9.45
CA HIS A 101 0.08 11.56 8.13
C HIS A 101 0.23 13.05 8.39
N SER A 102 1.46 13.54 8.31
CA SER A 102 1.72 14.98 8.25
C SER A 102 1.03 15.46 6.99
N SER A 103 -0.22 15.91 7.14
CA SER A 103 -1.01 16.32 6.00
C SER A 103 -0.35 17.56 5.44
N ILE A 104 -0.05 17.53 4.15
CA ILE A 104 0.39 18.70 3.40
C ILE A 104 -0.60 19.86 3.63
N ALA A 105 -1.88 19.56 3.92
CA ALA A 105 -2.88 20.53 4.29
C ALA A 105 -2.51 21.36 5.52
N THR A 106 -1.92 20.76 6.56
CA THR A 106 -1.49 21.50 7.77
C THR A 106 -0.31 22.40 7.46
N HIS A 107 0.61 21.96 6.59
CA HIS A 107 1.70 22.80 6.12
C HIS A 107 1.17 23.95 5.27
N MET A 108 0.28 23.69 4.31
CA MET A 108 -0.38 24.70 3.49
C MET A 108 -1.11 25.73 4.36
N LEU A 109 -1.88 25.29 5.36
CA LEU A 109 -2.63 26.17 6.25
C LEU A 109 -1.70 27.11 7.05
N ARG A 110 -0.56 26.61 7.51
CA ARG A 110 0.44 27.43 8.20
C ARG A 110 1.06 28.47 7.27
N TRP A 111 1.36 28.08 6.03
CA TRP A 111 1.92 29.00 5.04
C TRP A 111 0.91 30.06 4.58
N THR A 112 -0.36 29.69 4.36
CA THR A 112 -1.40 30.66 3.99
C THR A 112 -1.68 31.65 5.11
N ALA A 113 -1.71 31.18 6.36
CA ALA A 113 -1.84 32.07 7.51
C ALA A 113 -0.67 33.07 7.60
N ALA A 114 0.58 32.60 7.46
CA ALA A 114 1.75 33.46 7.49
C ALA A 114 1.72 34.53 6.37
N ILE A 115 1.33 34.13 5.15
CA ILE A 115 1.19 35.04 4.01
C ILE A 115 0.07 36.06 4.26
N ALA A 116 -1.09 35.62 4.74
CA ALA A 116 -2.21 36.50 5.07
C ALA A 116 -1.84 37.53 6.14
N THR A 117 -1.14 37.10 7.20
CA THR A 117 -0.62 38.01 8.22
C THR A 117 0.36 39.02 7.63
N GLY A 118 1.24 38.59 6.73
CA GLY A 118 2.14 39.48 6.00
C GLY A 118 1.39 40.53 5.18
N PHE A 119 0.34 40.13 4.45
CA PHE A 119 -0.51 41.06 3.69
C PHE A 119 -1.25 42.06 4.59
N VAL A 120 -1.77 41.62 5.73
CA VAL A 120 -2.45 42.51 6.70
C VAL A 120 -1.47 43.54 7.27
N LEU A 121 -0.27 43.11 7.67
CA LEU A 121 0.76 44.03 8.16
C LEU A 121 1.24 44.99 7.06
N PHE A 122 1.42 44.51 5.83
CA PHE A 122 1.79 45.36 4.71
C PHE A 122 0.71 46.41 4.39
N ALA A 123 -0.56 46.04 4.42
CA ALA A 123 -1.66 46.99 4.21
C ALA A 123 -1.74 48.05 5.33
N LEU A 124 -1.49 47.66 6.58
CA LEU A 124 -1.55 48.56 7.74
C LEU A 124 -0.32 49.49 7.85
N TYR A 125 0.86 49.01 7.51
CA TYR A 125 2.12 49.73 7.74
C TYR A 125 2.83 50.19 6.46
N GLY A 126 2.52 49.62 5.29
CA GLY A 126 3.13 49.96 4.01
C GLY A 126 2.36 50.99 3.17
N ALA A 127 1.15 51.35 3.59
CA ALA A 127 0.32 52.39 2.95
C ALA A 127 0.38 53.76 3.65
N SER A 128 1.32 53.94 4.59
CA SER A 128 1.64 55.22 5.26
C SER A 128 3.01 55.75 4.83
#